data_AF-A0A6F8ZR43-F1
#
_entry.id   AF-A0A6F8ZR43-F1
#
_cell.length_a   1.000
_cell.length_b   1.000
_cell.length_c   1.000
_cell.angle_alpha   90.00
_cell.angle_beta   90.00
_cell.angle_gamma   90.00
#
_symmetry.space_group_name_H-M   'P 1'
#
loop_
_entity.id
_entity.type
_entity.pdbx_description
1 polymer ?
#
loop_
_entity_poly.entity_id
_entity_poly.type
_entity_poly.pdbx_seq_one_letter_code
_entity_poly.pdbx_strand_id
1 'polypeptide(L)'
;GFTLIALKEGKEGTTDDHYAGKFQIIDEEDTQFMTNCPPAVTESTPRRRTRIQVFWTAPRSGIGCVILKWKGEKENLEKECSGE
;
A
#
# COMPACT_ATOMS: atom_id res chain seq x y z
N GLY A 1 -7.38 5.25 -10.36
CA GLY A 1 -6.17 5.14 -9.54
C GLY A 1 -6.52 5.04 -8.09
N PHE A 2 -5.97 4.07 -7.39
CA PHE A 2 -5.82 4.18 -5.94
C PHE A 2 -4.47 3.63 -5.53
N THR A 3 -4.06 4.00 -4.31
CA THR A 3 -2.93 3.37 -3.66
C THR A 3 -3.25 3.13 -2.19
N LEU A 4 -2.91 1.94 -1.71
CA LEU A 4 -3.05 1.51 -0.32
C LEU A 4 -1.70 1.07 0.23
N ILE A 5 -1.30 1.61 1.37
CA ILE A 5 -0.06 1.28 2.08
C ILE A 5 -0.30 1.09 3.58
N ALA A 6 0.60 0.37 4.22
CA ALA A 6 0.62 0.16 5.67
C ALA A 6 1.97 0.59 6.23
N LEU A 7 1.98 1.64 7.06
CA LEU A 7 3.20 2.25 7.60
C LEU A 7 3.26 2.12 9.12
N LYS A 8 4.46 1.98 9.67
CA LYS A 8 4.68 2.22 11.09
C LYS A 8 4.32 3.68 11.42
N GLU A 9 3.75 3.92 12.59
CA GLU A 9 3.40 5.26 13.04
C GLU A 9 4.63 6.20 13.02
N GLY A 10 4.44 7.42 12.52
CA GLY A 10 5.51 8.42 12.38
C GLY A 10 6.47 8.18 11.21
N LYS A 11 6.23 7.20 10.34
CA LYS A 11 7.06 6.93 9.16
C LYS A 11 6.43 7.42 7.86
N GLU A 12 7.28 7.69 6.88
CA GLU A 12 6.88 8.32 5.61
C GLU A 12 6.76 7.32 4.45
N GLY A 13 7.35 6.12 4.56
CA GLY A 13 7.29 5.12 3.47
C GLY A 13 8.46 5.20 2.47
N THR A 14 9.48 5.99 2.77
CA THR A 14 10.65 6.16 1.89
C THR A 14 11.62 4.97 1.86
N THR A 15 11.46 4.02 2.77
CA THR A 15 12.31 2.83 2.92
C THR A 15 11.45 1.61 3.24
N ASP A 16 11.91 0.41 2.86
CA ASP A 16 11.19 -0.84 3.10
C ASP A 16 10.87 -1.07 4.60
N ASP A 17 11.72 -0.61 5.51
CA ASP A 17 11.52 -0.77 6.96
C ASP A 17 10.39 0.10 7.52
N HIS A 18 9.94 1.12 6.78
CA HIS A 18 8.82 1.97 7.17
C HIS A 18 7.49 1.24 7.04
N TYR A 19 7.42 0.23 6.17
CA TYR A 19 6.21 -0.55 5.94
C TYR A 19 6.00 -1.62 7.00
N ALA A 20 4.73 -1.94 7.26
CA ALA A 20 4.34 -2.84 8.33
C ALA A 20 3.26 -3.83 7.90
N GLY A 21 3.48 -5.10 8.26
CA GLY A 21 2.60 -6.20 7.88
C GLY A 21 2.80 -6.61 6.43
N LYS A 22 1.88 -7.44 5.94
CA LYS A 22 1.94 -7.95 4.56
C LYS A 22 0.56 -7.95 3.94
N PHE A 23 0.40 -7.26 2.82
CA PHE A 23 -0.80 -7.36 2.00
C PHE A 23 -0.82 -8.67 1.20
N GLN A 24 -2.02 -9.16 0.93
CA GLN A 24 -2.26 -10.24 -0.02
C GLN A 24 -3.42 -9.84 -0.91
N ILE A 25 -3.21 -9.98 -2.22
CA ILE A 25 -4.21 -9.66 -3.24
C ILE A 25 -5.32 -10.71 -3.17
N ILE A 26 -6.57 -10.24 -3.17
CA ILE A 26 -7.75 -11.11 -3.24
C ILE A 26 -8.19 -11.24 -4.69
N ASP A 27 -8.18 -10.13 -5.42
CA ASP A 27 -8.61 -10.05 -6.81
C ASP A 27 -7.50 -9.40 -7.65
N GLU A 28 -6.83 -10.23 -8.46
CA GLU A 28 -5.73 -9.83 -9.34
C GLU A 28 -6.25 -9.07 -10.59
N GLU A 29 -7.51 -9.26 -10.97
CA GLU A 29 -8.13 -8.48 -12.05
C GLU A 29 -8.39 -7.04 -11.63
N ASP A 30 -8.51 -6.80 -10.31
CA ASP A 30 -8.83 -5.51 -9.74
C ASP A 30 -7.65 -4.79 -9.08
N THR A 31 -6.75 -5.54 -8.45
CA THR A 31 -5.69 -5.00 -7.62
C THR A 31 -4.37 -5.72 -7.87
N GLN A 32 -3.27 -5.00 -7.74
CA GLN A 32 -1.92 -5.55 -7.90
C GLN A 32 -0.96 -4.86 -6.94
N PHE A 33 0.21 -5.47 -6.74
CA PHE A 33 1.32 -4.75 -6.12
C PHE A 33 1.91 -3.73 -7.09
N MET A 34 2.31 -2.58 -6.57
CA MET A 34 2.96 -1.55 -7.36
C MET A 34 4.38 -1.99 -7.73
N THR A 35 4.74 -1.95 -9.01
CA THR A 35 6.04 -2.46 -9.51
C THR A 35 7.24 -1.72 -8.92
N ASN A 36 7.14 -0.40 -8.77
CA ASN A 36 8.20 0.46 -8.24
C ASN A 36 8.16 0.58 -6.71
N CYS A 37 7.12 0.04 -6.08
CA CYS A 37 6.94 0.08 -4.63
C CYS A 37 6.20 -1.19 -4.18
N PRO A 38 6.89 -2.34 -4.14
CA PRO A 38 6.27 -3.64 -3.87
C PRO A 38 5.39 -3.73 -2.61
N PRO A 39 5.65 -3.02 -1.49
CA PRO A 39 4.76 -3.07 -0.33
C PRO A 39 3.44 -2.28 -0.51
N ALA A 40 3.25 -1.55 -1.62
CA ALA A 40 2.03 -0.81 -1.92
C ALA A 40 1.10 -1.59 -2.85
N VAL A 41 -0.21 -1.49 -2.60
CA VAL A 41 -1.26 -2.04 -3.46
C VAL A 41 -1.87 -0.92 -4.30
N THR A 42 -2.08 -1.18 -5.59
CA THR A 42 -2.72 -0.26 -6.53
C THR A 42 -3.69 -1.00 -7.45
N GLU A 43 -4.38 -0.26 -8.32
CA GLU A 43 -5.24 -0.85 -9.33
C GLU A 43 -4.42 -1.55 -10.43
N SER A 44 -4.90 -2.72 -10.87
CA SER A 44 -4.38 -3.47 -12.00
C SER A 44 -4.67 -2.75 -13.34
N THR A 45 -5.94 -2.38 -13.52
CA THR A 45 -6.50 -1.76 -14.73
C THR A 45 -7.24 -0.47 -14.38
N PRO A 46 -7.18 0.56 -15.25
CA PRO A 46 -7.85 1.83 -15.04
C PRO A 46 -9.35 1.69 -15.32
N ARG A 47 -10.08 1.15 -14.35
CA ARG A 47 -11.53 0.94 -14.40
C ARG A 47 -12.19 1.59 -13.19
N ARG A 48 -13.33 2.25 -13.39
CA ARG A 48 -14.12 2.78 -12.27
C ARG A 48 -14.66 1.62 -11.43
N ARG A 49 -14.29 1.60 -10.15
CA ARG A 49 -14.72 0.60 -9.16
C ARG A 49 -15.32 1.30 -7.95
N THR A 50 -16.32 0.68 -7.35
CA THR A 50 -16.95 1.16 -6.11
C THR A 50 -16.44 0.43 -4.88
N ARG A 51 -15.74 -0.70 -5.07
CA ARG A 51 -15.17 -1.52 -4.00
C ARG A 51 -13.94 -2.25 -4.51
N ILE A 52 -12.94 -2.37 -3.63
CA ILE A 52 -11.78 -3.27 -3.77
C ILE A 52 -11.55 -3.93 -2.43
N GLN A 53 -10.88 -5.08 -2.41
CA GLN A 53 -10.59 -5.81 -1.19
C GLN A 53 -9.19 -6.41 -1.23
N VAL A 54 -8.51 -6.38 -0.09
CA VAL A 54 -7.24 -7.07 0.13
C VAL A 54 -7.23 -7.68 1.52
N PHE A 55 -6.41 -8.70 1.72
CA PHE A 55 -6.04 -9.11 3.07
C PHE A 55 -4.82 -8.32 3.52
N TRP A 56 -4.78 -7.97 4.80
CA TRP A 56 -3.59 -7.44 5.46
C TRP A 56 -3.29 -8.31 6.68
N THR A 57 -2.13 -8.96 6.66
CA THR A 57 -1.64 -9.74 7.79
C THR A 57 -0.84 -8.84 8.72
N ALA A 58 -1.29 -8.76 9.98
CA ALA A 58 -0.62 -7.96 10.98
C ALA A 58 0.85 -8.42 11.18
N PRO A 59 1.78 -7.47 11.38
CA PRO A 59 3.18 -7.77 11.69
C PRO A 59 3.35 -8.37 13.09
N ARG A 60 4.58 -8.81 13.41
CA ARG A 60 4.91 -9.31 14.75
C ARG A 60 4.68 -8.25 15.82
N SER A 61 4.39 -8.70 17.05
CA SER A 61 4.28 -7.83 18.21
C SER A 61 5.57 -7.03 18.46
N GLY A 62 5.44 -5.79 18.95
CA GLY A 62 6.57 -4.92 19.31
C GLY A 62 6.94 -3.87 18.26
N ILE A 63 6.26 -3.84 17.10
CA ILE A 63 6.49 -2.83 16.06
C ILE A 63 5.73 -1.51 16.27
N GLY A 64 4.86 -1.45 17.28
CA GLY A 64 4.03 -0.28 17.59
C GLY A 64 2.78 -0.17 16.72
N CYS A 65 2.24 1.05 16.65
CA CYS A 65 1.05 1.37 15.88
C CYS A 65 1.34 1.32 14.38
N VAL A 66 0.33 0.90 13.60
CA VAL A 66 0.37 0.88 12.14
C VAL A 66 -0.73 1.78 11.59
N ILE A 67 -0.40 2.58 10.60
CA ILE A 67 -1.31 3.46 9.88
C ILE A 67 -1.55 2.89 8.48
N LEU A 68 -2.80 2.55 8.19
CA LEU A 68 -3.24 2.23 6.83
C LEU A 68 -3.59 3.54 6.11
N LYS A 69 -2.83 3.91 5.09
CA LYS A 69 -3.09 5.11 4.28
C LYS A 69 -3.67 4.72 2.92
N TRP A 70 -4.73 5.42 2.54
CA TRP A 70 -5.39 5.29 1.24
C TRP A 70 -5.30 6.63 0.49
N LYS A 71 -4.89 6.59 -0.78
CA LYS A 71 -4.92 7.76 -1.67
C LYS A 71 -5.73 7.45 -2.93
N GLY A 72 -6.59 8.37 -3.33
CA GLY A 72 -7.46 8.26 -4.51
C GLY A 72 -6.78 8.57 -5.85
N GLU A 73 -5.45 8.69 -5.87
CA GLU A 73 -4.68 9.04 -7.07
C GLU A 73 -3.32 8.34 -7.06
N LYS A 74 -2.94 7.74 -8.19
CA LYS A 74 -1.74 6.91 -8.33
C LYS A 74 -0.45 7.75 -8.35
N GLU A 75 -0.52 8.99 -8.82
CA GLU A 75 0.62 9.87 -9.13
C GLU A 75 1.40 10.39 -7.91
N ASN A 76 0.85 10.28 -6.70
CA ASN A 76 1.43 10.89 -5.50
C ASN A 76 2.19 9.90 -4.59
N LEU A 77 2.30 8.62 -4.94
CA LEU A 77 2.95 7.62 -4.07
C LEU A 77 4.28 7.07 -4.62
N GLU A 78 4.53 7.18 -5.93
CA GLU A 78 5.86 6.86 -6.47
C GLU A 78 6.95 7.75 -5.82
N LYS A 79 6.63 9.01 -5.55
CA LYS A 79 7.46 9.96 -4.79
C LYS A 79 7.66 9.53 -3.32
N GLU A 80 6.57 9.10 -2.68
CA GLU A 80 6.59 8.69 -1.27
C GLU A 80 7.42 7.40 -1.06
N CYS A 81 7.47 6.52 -2.07
CA CYS A 81 8.33 5.34 -2.08
C CYS A 81 9.77 5.61 -2.56
N SER A 82 9.99 6.63 -3.40
CA SER A 82 11.34 7.03 -3.85
C SER A 82 12.07 7.92 -2.84
N GLY A 83 11.36 8.47 -1.85
CA GLY A 83 11.94 9.41 -0.88
C GLY A 83 12.22 10.80 -1.45
N GLU A 84 11.52 11.18 -2.53
CA GLU A 84 11.55 12.52 -3.14
C GLU A 84 10.38 13.42 -2.73
#